data_AF-A0AAV5ZYX6-F1
#
_entry.id   AF-A0AAV5ZYX6-F1
#
_cell.length_a   1.000
_cell.length_b   1.000
_cell.length_c   1.000
_cell.angle_alpha   90.00
_cell.angle_beta   90.00
_cell.angle_gamma   90.00
#
_symmetry.space_group_name_H-M   'P 1'
#
loop_
_entity.id
_entity.type
_entity.pdbx_description
1 polymer ?
#
loop_
_entity_poly.entity_id
_entity_poly.type
_entity_poly.pdbx_seq_one_letter_code
_entity_poly.pdbx_strand_id
1 'polypeptide(L)'
;MRTLVNWTVGAACVTVIVTGFSALPGAAQDVKSDRRDLRQDTRDIRQDRRDIRQDTREIRGDKQEVAKDTQDIRQDRKDLEASRQQLRDAYKSGNPAAIKAARENFQKNRGDLRGDLKDRRQDAQELNRDRQERRTDVRELRRDKLERREDGGEPHRDAGPRRAK
;
A
#
# COMPACT_ATOMS: atom_id res chain seq x y z
N MET A 1 74.05 65.78 39.58
CA MET A 1 74.36 64.35 39.77
C MET A 1 73.18 63.74 40.52
N ARG A 2 72.18 63.23 39.80
CA ARG A 2 71.90 61.80 39.51
C ARG A 2 71.45 60.98 40.74
N THR A 3 70.14 60.74 40.82
CA THR A 3 69.45 59.45 41.15
C THR A 3 67.95 59.63 40.82
N LEU A 4 67.44 59.25 39.64
CA LEU A 4 66.91 57.93 39.25
C LEU A 4 66.03 57.24 40.30
N VAL A 5 64.70 57.32 40.13
CA VAL A 5 63.80 56.17 40.36
C VAL A 5 62.71 56.18 39.29
N ASN A 6 62.75 55.16 38.43
CA ASN A 6 61.77 54.82 37.41
C ASN A 6 60.57 54.12 38.06
N TRP A 7 59.33 54.52 37.76
CA TRP A 7 58.15 53.67 37.95
C TRP A 7 57.67 53.17 36.58
N THR A 8 58.01 51.92 36.30
CA THR A 8 57.57 51.17 35.12
C THR A 8 56.13 50.72 35.29
N VAL A 9 55.30 51.13 34.34
CA VAL A 9 53.96 50.61 34.05
C VAL A 9 54.04 49.10 33.76
N GLY A 10 53.25 48.30 34.47
CA GLY A 10 53.11 46.85 34.25
C GLY A 10 51.66 46.50 33.94
N ALA A 11 51.35 46.34 32.66
CA ALA A 11 50.10 45.83 32.13
C ALA A 11 50.14 44.28 32.01
N ALA A 12 48.95 43.68 31.92
CA ALA A 12 48.66 42.31 31.46
C ALA A 12 48.90 41.18 32.50
N CYS A 13 48.10 40.12 32.66
CA CYS A 13 47.13 39.46 31.79
C CYS A 13 46.00 38.86 32.67
N VAL A 14 44.73 39.08 32.31
CA VAL A 14 43.61 38.26 32.81
C VAL A 14 43.66 36.93 32.06
N THR A 15 44.15 35.87 32.69
CA THR A 15 44.07 34.52 32.14
C THR A 15 42.67 33.97 32.40
N VAL A 16 41.74 34.20 31.46
CA VAL A 16 40.50 33.43 31.40
C VAL A 16 40.87 32.03 30.94
N ILE A 17 40.99 31.10 31.89
CA ILE A 17 41.01 29.67 31.60
C ILE A 17 39.56 29.30 31.23
N VAL A 18 39.21 29.41 29.95
CA VAL A 18 38.01 28.77 29.41
C VAL A 18 38.30 27.27 29.31
N THR A 19 38.14 26.56 30.42
CA THR A 19 38.01 25.10 30.41
C THR A 19 36.54 24.77 30.17
N GLY A 20 36.20 24.58 28.90
CA GLY A 20 34.82 24.32 28.51
C GLY A 20 34.72 23.73 27.12
N PHE A 21 35.57 22.75 26.77
CA PHE A 21 35.27 21.87 25.65
C PHE A 21 34.44 20.70 26.17
N SER A 22 33.18 20.98 26.48
CA SER A 22 32.18 19.95 26.76
C SER A 22 31.89 19.23 25.45
N ALA A 23 32.55 18.08 25.25
CA ALA A 23 32.24 17.18 24.15
C ALA A 23 30.75 16.82 24.19
N LEU A 24 30.04 17.17 23.13
CA LEU A 24 28.61 17.00 22.93
C LEU A 24 28.16 15.55 23.17
N PRO A 25 27.36 15.27 24.21
CA PRO A 25 26.69 13.97 24.38
C PRO A 25 25.59 13.72 23.33
N GLY A 26 25.11 14.78 22.67
CA GLY A 26 23.97 14.74 21.74
C GLY A 26 24.24 13.96 20.45
N ALA A 27 25.40 14.13 19.83
CA ALA A 27 25.70 13.52 18.53
C ALA A 27 25.71 11.97 18.55
N ALA A 28 26.04 11.35 19.69
CA ALA A 28 26.02 9.90 19.84
C ALA A 28 24.62 9.34 20.17
N GLN A 29 23.72 10.17 20.69
CA GLN A 29 22.31 9.83 20.90
C GLN A 29 21.54 9.92 19.59
N ASP A 30 21.77 10.96 18.78
CA ASP A 30 21.12 11.14 17.47
C ASP A 30 21.41 9.97 16.52
N VAL A 31 22.68 9.58 16.35
CA VAL A 31 23.06 8.44 15.48
C VAL A 31 22.43 7.11 15.91
N LYS A 32 22.12 6.92 17.20
CA LYS A 32 21.43 5.72 17.70
C LYS A 32 19.94 5.75 17.37
N SER A 33 19.33 6.93 17.41
CA SER A 33 17.92 7.15 17.01
C SER A 33 17.76 6.92 15.50
N ASP A 34 18.61 7.54 14.66
CA ASP A 34 18.55 7.37 13.20
C ASP A 34 18.68 5.90 12.78
N ARG A 35 19.56 5.15 13.45
CA ARG A 35 19.71 3.70 13.22
C ARG A 35 18.49 2.88 13.64
N ARG A 36 17.74 3.34 14.64
CA ARG A 36 16.51 2.69 15.08
C ARG A 36 15.40 2.96 14.07
N ASP A 37 15.31 4.18 13.57
CA ASP A 37 14.29 4.61 12.62
C ASP A 37 14.48 3.92 11.27
N LEU A 38 15.70 3.91 10.72
CA LEU A 38 16.03 3.13 9.50
C LEU A 38 15.73 1.62 9.62
N ARG A 39 15.84 1.06 10.82
CA ARG A 39 15.48 -0.35 11.09
C ARG A 39 13.97 -0.55 11.10
N GLN A 40 13.23 0.43 11.61
CA GLN A 40 11.77 0.45 11.62
C GLN A 40 11.24 0.55 10.19
N ASP A 41 11.70 1.51 9.39
CA ASP A 41 11.29 1.64 7.97
C ASP A 41 11.59 0.38 7.16
N THR A 42 12.72 -0.27 7.47
CA THR A 42 13.07 -1.55 6.81
C THR A 42 12.08 -2.66 7.16
N ARG A 43 11.53 -2.67 8.38
CA ARG A 43 10.51 -3.64 8.80
C ARG A 43 9.18 -3.33 8.14
N ASP A 44 8.79 -2.06 8.10
CA ASP A 44 7.52 -1.61 7.54
C ASP A 44 7.47 -1.89 6.03
N ILE A 45 8.52 -1.51 5.28
CA ILE A 45 8.69 -1.87 3.85
C ILE A 45 8.64 -3.40 3.60
N ARG A 46 9.07 -4.22 4.57
CA ARG A 46 8.98 -5.69 4.44
C ARG A 46 7.57 -6.18 4.68
N GLN A 47 6.83 -5.54 5.58
CA GLN A 47 5.44 -5.83 5.88
C GLN A 47 4.55 -5.47 4.69
N ASP A 48 4.66 -4.26 4.14
CA ASP A 48 3.85 -3.85 2.97
C ASP A 48 4.09 -4.76 1.76
N ARG A 49 5.35 -5.22 1.58
CA ARG A 49 5.68 -6.21 0.54
C ARG A 49 4.97 -7.54 0.73
N ARG A 50 4.72 -7.96 1.97
CA ARG A 50 3.97 -9.19 2.27
C ARG A 50 2.50 -8.98 2.01
N ASP A 51 1.96 -7.84 2.42
CA ASP A 51 0.54 -7.50 2.29
C ASP A 51 0.17 -7.39 0.80
N ILE A 52 0.92 -6.63 0.00
CA ILE A 52 0.73 -6.55 -1.46
C ILE A 52 0.80 -7.93 -2.15
N ARG A 53 1.62 -8.85 -1.64
CA ARG A 53 1.70 -10.22 -2.19
C ARG A 53 0.46 -11.02 -1.83
N GLN A 54 -0.09 -10.82 -0.64
CA GLN A 54 -1.35 -11.42 -0.22
C GLN A 54 -2.51 -10.88 -1.07
N ASP A 55 -2.65 -9.56 -1.20
CA ASP A 55 -3.70 -8.95 -2.04
C ASP A 55 -3.61 -9.42 -3.50
N THR A 56 -2.38 -9.63 -3.99
CA THR A 56 -2.19 -10.17 -5.34
C THR A 56 -2.71 -11.60 -5.50
N ARG A 57 -2.65 -12.41 -4.45
CA ARG A 57 -3.20 -13.78 -4.45
C ARG A 57 -4.72 -13.74 -4.34
N GLU A 58 -5.26 -12.89 -3.47
CA GLU A 58 -6.70 -12.70 -3.29
C GLU A 58 -7.34 -12.22 -4.60
N ILE A 59 -6.82 -11.14 -5.20
CA ILE A 59 -7.22 -10.63 -6.53
C ILE A 59 -7.14 -11.69 -7.64
N ARG A 60 -6.27 -12.71 -7.49
CA ARG A 60 -6.23 -13.83 -8.45
C ARG A 60 -7.37 -14.81 -8.20
N GLY A 61 -7.74 -15.06 -6.95
CA GLY A 61 -8.92 -15.82 -6.55
C GLY A 61 -10.19 -15.18 -7.11
N ASP A 62 -10.44 -13.90 -6.82
CA ASP A 62 -11.67 -13.22 -7.23
C ASP A 62 -11.81 -13.16 -8.77
N LYS A 63 -10.68 -13.06 -9.49
CA LYS A 63 -10.68 -13.18 -10.97
C LYS A 63 -11.21 -14.53 -11.44
N GLN A 64 -10.87 -15.62 -10.73
CA GLN A 64 -11.35 -16.96 -11.06
C GLN A 64 -12.83 -17.10 -10.73
N GLU A 65 -13.29 -16.49 -9.64
CA GLU A 65 -14.71 -16.48 -9.25
C GLU A 65 -15.55 -15.73 -10.28
N VAL A 66 -15.19 -14.50 -10.64
CA VAL A 66 -15.86 -13.73 -11.71
C VAL A 66 -15.88 -14.50 -13.05
N ALA A 67 -14.85 -15.31 -13.33
CA ALA A 67 -14.80 -16.14 -14.52
C ALA A 67 -15.78 -17.33 -14.45
N LYS A 68 -15.95 -17.95 -13.27
CA LYS A 68 -16.96 -18.98 -13.03
C LYS A 68 -18.37 -18.42 -13.15
N ASP A 69 -18.67 -17.26 -12.54
CA ASP A 69 -20.01 -16.66 -12.68
C ASP A 69 -20.30 -16.32 -14.14
N THR A 70 -19.28 -15.92 -14.91
CA THR A 70 -19.42 -15.69 -16.34
C THR A 70 -19.77 -16.97 -17.10
N GLN A 71 -19.28 -18.13 -16.67
CA GLN A 71 -19.64 -19.42 -17.23
C GLN A 71 -21.06 -19.83 -16.82
N ASP A 72 -21.44 -19.63 -15.56
CA ASP A 72 -22.76 -19.99 -15.05
C ASP A 72 -23.85 -19.14 -15.73
N ILE A 73 -23.63 -17.84 -15.89
CA ILE A 73 -24.49 -16.95 -16.69
C ILE A 73 -24.67 -17.43 -18.13
N ARG A 74 -23.64 -18.03 -18.74
CA ARG A 74 -23.75 -18.59 -20.10
C ARG A 74 -24.63 -19.82 -20.11
N GLN A 75 -24.58 -20.64 -19.07
CA GLN A 75 -25.43 -21.80 -18.93
C GLN A 75 -26.89 -21.38 -18.68
N ASP A 76 -27.12 -20.46 -17.76
CA ASP A 76 -28.43 -19.88 -17.46
C ASP A 76 -29.10 -19.24 -18.69
N ARG A 77 -28.32 -18.60 -19.56
CA ARG A 77 -28.83 -18.09 -20.83
C ARG A 77 -29.35 -19.19 -21.75
N LYS A 78 -28.64 -20.33 -21.84
CA LYS A 78 -29.10 -21.48 -22.63
C LYS A 78 -30.37 -22.08 -22.02
N ASP A 79 -30.42 -22.18 -20.70
CA ASP A 79 -31.58 -22.71 -20.00
C ASP A 79 -32.78 -21.78 -20.13
N LEU A 80 -32.57 -20.46 -20.17
CA LEU A 80 -33.60 -19.48 -20.47
C LEU A 80 -34.11 -19.59 -21.93
N GLU A 81 -33.22 -19.80 -22.89
CA GLU A 81 -33.57 -20.04 -24.29
C GLU A 81 -34.39 -21.33 -24.45
N ALA A 82 -33.97 -22.42 -23.78
CA ALA A 82 -34.70 -23.68 -23.76
C ALA A 82 -36.10 -23.51 -23.16
N SER A 83 -36.22 -22.85 -22.01
CA SER A 83 -37.52 -22.58 -21.38
C SER A 83 -38.39 -21.65 -22.20
N ARG A 84 -37.81 -20.72 -22.97
CA ARG A 84 -38.54 -19.89 -23.94
C ARG A 84 -39.13 -20.72 -25.07
N GLN A 85 -38.37 -21.68 -25.58
CA GLN A 85 -38.84 -22.60 -26.61
C GLN A 85 -39.97 -23.51 -26.08
N GLN A 86 -39.80 -24.07 -24.88
CA GLN A 86 -40.85 -24.84 -24.20
C GLN A 86 -42.13 -24.03 -24.03
N LEU A 87 -42.03 -22.76 -23.63
CA LEU A 87 -43.19 -21.88 -23.50
C LEU A 87 -43.89 -21.68 -24.85
N ARG A 88 -43.13 -21.49 -25.94
CA ARG A 88 -43.69 -21.37 -27.29
C ARG A 88 -44.43 -22.64 -27.71
N ASP A 89 -43.86 -23.81 -27.45
CA ASP A 89 -44.47 -25.09 -27.84
C ASP A 89 -45.69 -25.42 -26.96
N ALA A 90 -45.68 -25.05 -25.68
CA ALA A 90 -46.84 -25.12 -24.80
C ALA A 90 -47.99 -24.24 -25.33
N TYR A 91 -47.71 -23.02 -25.81
CA TYR A 91 -48.73 -22.18 -26.44
C TYR A 91 -49.33 -22.83 -27.70
N LYS A 92 -48.51 -23.47 -28.54
CA LYS A 92 -49.01 -24.20 -29.73
C LYS A 92 -49.90 -25.39 -29.36
N SER A 93 -49.62 -26.04 -28.22
CA SER A 93 -50.42 -27.18 -27.75
C SER A 93 -51.84 -26.78 -27.32
N GLY A 94 -52.07 -25.50 -27.01
CA GLY A 94 -53.34 -25.00 -26.47
C GLY A 94 -53.69 -25.51 -25.06
N ASN A 95 -52.83 -26.33 -24.43
CA ASN A 95 -53.08 -26.87 -23.10
C ASN A 95 -52.73 -25.83 -22.01
N PRO A 96 -53.71 -25.35 -21.23
CA PRO A 96 -53.49 -24.31 -20.23
C PRO A 96 -52.56 -24.76 -19.10
N ALA A 97 -52.58 -26.04 -18.73
CA ALA A 97 -51.69 -26.57 -17.70
C ALA A 97 -50.21 -26.58 -18.16
N ALA A 98 -49.97 -26.97 -19.42
CA ALA A 98 -48.64 -26.95 -20.01
C ALA A 98 -48.09 -25.52 -20.13
N ILE A 99 -48.94 -24.55 -20.53
CA ILE A 99 -48.57 -23.14 -20.62
C ILE A 99 -48.19 -22.59 -19.26
N LYS A 100 -48.96 -22.91 -18.20
CA LYS A 100 -48.67 -22.49 -16.83
C LYS A 100 -47.30 -23.03 -16.38
N ALA A 101 -47.07 -24.33 -16.52
CA ALA A 101 -45.81 -24.96 -16.12
C ALA A 101 -44.59 -24.37 -16.88
N ALA A 102 -44.70 -24.21 -18.20
CA ALA A 102 -43.62 -23.65 -19.00
C ALA A 102 -43.35 -22.16 -18.64
N ARG A 103 -44.40 -21.41 -18.28
CA ARG A 103 -44.26 -20.01 -17.85
C ARG A 103 -43.55 -19.92 -16.51
N GLU A 104 -43.87 -20.79 -15.56
CA GLU A 104 -43.21 -20.86 -14.25
C GLU A 104 -41.71 -21.17 -14.42
N ASN A 105 -41.38 -22.16 -15.26
CA ASN A 105 -39.98 -22.49 -15.57
C ASN A 105 -39.24 -21.29 -16.23
N PHE A 106 -39.85 -20.65 -17.23
CA PHE A 106 -39.26 -19.46 -17.85
C PHE A 106 -39.04 -18.32 -16.84
N GLN A 107 -39.98 -18.10 -15.92
CA GLN A 107 -39.84 -17.08 -14.88
C GLN A 107 -38.71 -17.42 -13.90
N LYS A 108 -38.57 -18.70 -13.52
CA LYS A 108 -37.49 -19.16 -12.65
C LYS A 108 -36.13 -18.94 -13.30
N ASN A 109 -35.90 -19.46 -14.50
CA ASN A 109 -34.62 -19.30 -15.21
C ASN A 109 -34.27 -17.84 -15.47
N ARG A 110 -35.29 -16.99 -15.69
CA ARG A 110 -35.08 -15.54 -15.81
C ARG A 110 -34.67 -14.90 -14.49
N GLY A 111 -35.24 -15.38 -13.38
CA GLY A 111 -34.89 -14.94 -12.03
C GLY A 111 -33.47 -15.31 -11.67
N ASP A 112 -33.10 -16.57 -11.90
CA ASP A 112 -31.76 -17.13 -11.63
C ASP A 112 -30.70 -16.34 -12.43
N LEU A 113 -30.87 -16.22 -13.76
CA LEU A 113 -29.97 -15.42 -14.61
C LEU A 113 -29.82 -13.97 -14.14
N ARG A 114 -30.90 -13.37 -13.60
CA ARG A 114 -30.84 -12.00 -13.08
C ARG A 114 -30.04 -11.94 -11.77
N GLY A 115 -30.15 -12.95 -10.91
CA GLY A 115 -29.34 -13.11 -9.71
C GLY A 115 -27.87 -13.15 -10.06
N ASP A 116 -27.47 -14.11 -10.89
CA ASP A 116 -26.08 -14.30 -11.29
C ASP A 116 -25.48 -13.05 -11.95
N LEU A 117 -26.25 -12.36 -12.81
CA LEU A 117 -25.81 -11.10 -13.42
C LEU A 117 -25.56 -9.99 -12.39
N LYS A 118 -26.31 -9.97 -11.30
CA LYS A 118 -26.15 -9.01 -10.21
C LYS A 118 -24.91 -9.37 -9.40
N ASP A 119 -24.77 -10.63 -9.01
CA ASP A 119 -23.68 -11.09 -8.15
C ASP A 119 -22.33 -10.89 -8.85
N ARG A 120 -22.19 -11.38 -10.10
CA ARG A 120 -21.01 -11.12 -10.94
C ARG A 120 -20.67 -9.63 -11.08
N ARG A 121 -21.69 -8.76 -11.11
CA ARG A 121 -21.45 -7.30 -11.20
C ARG A 121 -20.86 -6.78 -9.89
N GLN A 122 -21.33 -7.26 -8.75
CA GLN A 122 -20.80 -6.89 -7.44
C GLN A 122 -19.36 -7.40 -7.29
N ASP A 123 -19.12 -8.66 -7.62
CA ASP A 123 -17.77 -9.27 -7.54
C ASP A 123 -16.78 -8.55 -8.46
N ALA A 124 -17.22 -8.19 -9.67
CA ALA A 124 -16.39 -7.39 -10.58
C ALA A 124 -16.12 -5.97 -10.07
N GLN A 125 -17.02 -5.38 -9.27
CA GLN A 125 -16.80 -4.07 -8.64
C GLN A 125 -15.81 -4.16 -7.49
N GLU A 126 -15.95 -5.18 -6.64
CA GLU A 126 -15.04 -5.46 -5.52
C GLU A 126 -13.63 -5.73 -6.02
N LEU A 127 -13.48 -6.64 -6.99
CA LEU A 127 -12.21 -6.93 -7.65
C LEU A 127 -11.54 -5.69 -8.28
N ASN A 128 -12.33 -4.73 -8.76
CA ASN A 128 -11.78 -3.47 -9.27
C ASN A 128 -11.33 -2.54 -8.15
N ARG A 129 -12.01 -2.53 -7.01
CA ARG A 129 -11.61 -1.80 -5.81
C ARG A 129 -10.30 -2.36 -5.24
N ASP A 130 -10.20 -3.68 -5.06
CA ASP A 130 -8.99 -4.31 -4.51
C ASP A 130 -7.77 -4.06 -5.41
N ARG A 131 -7.99 -4.06 -6.73
CA ARG A 131 -6.94 -3.69 -7.69
C ARG A 131 -6.50 -2.24 -7.56
N GLN A 132 -7.38 -1.33 -7.18
CA GLN A 132 -7.05 0.08 -6.96
C GLN A 132 -6.30 0.26 -5.63
N GLU A 133 -6.77 -0.38 -4.56
CA GLU A 133 -6.13 -0.37 -3.24
C GLU A 133 -4.69 -0.88 -3.34
N ARG A 134 -4.49 -2.09 -3.85
CA ARG A 134 -3.14 -2.64 -4.09
C ARG A 134 -2.26 -1.72 -4.97
N ARG A 135 -2.86 -1.00 -5.93
CA ARG A 135 -2.09 -0.03 -6.76
C ARG A 135 -1.61 1.15 -5.93
N THR A 136 -2.41 1.61 -4.97
CA THR A 136 -2.05 2.65 -4.00
C THR A 136 -0.96 2.14 -3.08
N ASP A 137 -1.10 0.94 -2.50
CA ASP A 137 -0.09 0.36 -1.60
C ASP A 137 1.26 0.19 -2.31
N VAL A 138 1.24 -0.22 -3.59
CA VAL A 138 2.46 -0.32 -4.40
C VAL A 138 3.10 1.06 -4.64
N ARG A 139 2.33 2.15 -4.72
CA ARG A 139 2.86 3.52 -4.84
C ARG A 139 3.44 4.00 -3.53
N GLU A 140 2.76 3.76 -2.41
CA GLU A 140 3.23 4.11 -1.06
C GLU A 140 4.53 3.38 -0.75
N LEU A 141 4.56 2.06 -0.94
CA LEU A 141 5.78 1.27 -0.79
C LEU A 141 6.95 1.74 -1.69
N ARG A 142 6.67 2.35 -2.85
CA ARG A 142 7.72 2.95 -3.69
C ARG A 142 8.23 4.24 -3.08
N ARG A 143 7.35 5.06 -2.49
CA ARG A 143 7.69 6.29 -1.78
C ARG A 143 8.52 5.99 -0.54
N ASP A 144 8.11 5.06 0.31
CA ASP A 144 8.84 4.71 1.55
C ASP A 144 10.26 4.20 1.23
N LYS A 145 10.41 3.48 0.12
CA LYS A 145 11.73 3.05 -0.37
C LYS A 145 12.60 4.20 -0.86
N LEU A 146 12.01 5.28 -1.36
CA LEU A 146 12.75 6.48 -1.78
C LEU A 146 13.15 7.28 -0.55
N GLU A 147 12.22 7.55 0.38
CA GLU A 147 12.48 8.29 1.62
C GLU A 147 13.61 7.60 2.44
N ARG A 148 13.52 6.28 2.65
CA ARG A 148 14.59 5.52 3.31
C ARG A 148 15.94 5.57 2.59
N ARG A 149 15.97 5.78 1.26
CA ARG A 149 17.23 5.93 0.50
C ARG A 149 17.83 7.31 0.73
N GLU A 150 17.00 8.34 0.88
CA GLU A 150 17.41 9.70 1.19
C GLU A 150 17.96 9.76 2.63
N ASP A 151 17.25 9.19 3.60
CA ASP A 151 17.69 9.13 5.01
C ASP A 151 18.96 8.29 5.21
N GLY A 152 19.12 7.22 4.42
CA GLY A 152 20.34 6.42 4.42
C GLY A 152 21.50 7.02 3.61
N GLY A 153 21.27 8.12 2.91
CA GLY A 153 22.16 8.71 1.91
C GLY A 153 22.97 9.93 2.37
N GLU A 154 22.68 10.51 3.54
CA GLU A 154 23.48 11.62 4.09
C GLU A 154 24.60 11.11 5.01
N PRO A 155 25.87 11.01 4.54
CA PRO A 155 26.97 11.02 5.46
C PRO A 155 27.07 12.45 6.01
N HIS A 156 26.84 12.65 7.31
CA HIS A 156 27.17 13.89 8.00
C HIS A 156 28.63 14.27 7.67
N ARG A 157 28.83 15.17 6.71
CA ARG A 157 30.14 15.68 6.29
C ARG A 157 30.57 16.75 7.28
N ASP A 158 30.94 16.36 8.48
CA ASP A 158 31.50 17.27 9.48
C ASP A 158 32.87 16.79 10.01
N ALA A 159 33.63 16.13 9.14
CA ALA A 159 35.05 15.89 9.37
C ALA A 159 35.84 17.11 8.88
N GLY A 160 36.09 18.05 9.80
CA GLY A 160 37.01 19.18 9.59
C GLY A 160 38.40 18.73 9.07
N PRO A 161 39.18 19.67 8.52
CA PRO A 161 40.39 19.34 7.77
C PRO A 161 41.37 18.55 8.64
N ARG A 162 41.67 17.32 8.23
CA ARG A 162 42.73 16.50 8.84
C ARG A 162 44.05 17.20 8.56
N ARG A 163 44.60 17.89 9.57
CA ARG A 163 46.00 18.34 9.56
C ARG A 163 46.89 17.12 9.35
N ALA A 164 47.49 17.03 8.18
CA ALA A 164 48.61 16.14 7.93
C ALA A 164 49.80 16.61 8.77
N LYS A 165 50.44 15.66 9.46
CA LYS A 165 51.77 15.85 10.07
C LYS A 165 52.83 15.58 9.02
#